data_AF-A0AAW1UG19-F1
#
_entry.id   AF-A0AAW1UG19-F1
#
_cell.length_a   1.000
_cell.length_b   1.000
_cell.length_c   1.000
_cell.angle_alpha   90.00
_cell.angle_beta   90.00
_cell.angle_gamma   90.00
#
_symmetry.space_group_name_H-M   'P 1'
#
loop_
_entity.id
_entity.type
_entity.pdbx_description
1 polymer ?
#
loop_
_entity_poly.entity_id
_entity_poly.type
_entity_poly.pdbx_seq_one_letter_code
_entity_poly.pdbx_strand_id
1 'polypeptide(L)'
;MGDFNVINGILRTAHSLFKKYRYEFRSDSLWSEIKFVLEKISQPLTNLLTATIALAETHANDRNALTVIYSSLGLICKIFFSLNYQDLPEFFEDNMATWMTHFHTLLTTNIQCLESSSSDDAGVMEQLKSQVCDNIGLYAQKYDDEFTPYLPMFVTDVWSLLIEGSDADTRRRAACDLVNTLSQNFEKRIMEIFEQYLQVMLNKYAENPKQNWRSKDAALYLVTSLVSRGATQKKGVTQTSQLVSIPQFCQQHILPELQQSDVNNLPVIKADAIKYVMTSSSTVSLDFILI
;
A
#
# COMPACT_ATOMS: atom_id res chain seq x y z
N MET A 1 -4.54 32.81 -6.91
CA MET A 1 -5.02 31.46 -6.51
C MET A 1 -5.86 30.92 -7.65
N GLY A 2 -5.47 29.81 -8.26
CA GLY A 2 -6.31 29.15 -9.27
C GLY A 2 -7.53 28.51 -8.61
N ASP A 3 -8.67 28.51 -9.29
CA ASP A 3 -9.88 27.84 -8.79
C ASP A 3 -9.68 26.32 -8.83
N PHE A 4 -9.56 25.69 -7.66
CA PHE A 4 -9.33 24.26 -7.53
C PHE A 4 -10.46 23.42 -8.13
N ASN A 5 -11.67 23.97 -8.26
CA ASN A 5 -12.75 23.28 -8.95
C ASN A 5 -12.46 23.16 -10.45
N VAL A 6 -11.87 24.20 -11.04
CA VAL A 6 -11.43 24.19 -12.45
C VAL A 6 -10.26 23.24 -12.63
N ILE A 7 -9.26 23.28 -11.75
CA ILE A 7 -8.12 22.34 -11.80
C ILE A 7 -8.61 20.89 -11.69
N ASN A 8 -9.50 20.59 -10.73
CA ASN A 8 -10.09 19.25 -10.60
C ASN A 8 -10.86 18.84 -11.86
N GLY A 9 -11.62 19.73 -12.48
CA GLY A 9 -12.33 19.44 -13.73
C GLY A 9 -11.39 19.07 -14.87
N ILE A 10 -10.28 19.81 -15.02
CA ILE A 10 -9.24 19.52 -16.01
C ILE A 10 -8.58 18.18 -15.71
N LEU A 11 -8.19 17.93 -14.46
CA LEU A 11 -7.55 16.68 -14.03
C LEU A 11 -8.47 15.47 -14.23
N ARG A 12 -9.78 15.58 -13.96
CA ARG A 12 -10.75 14.50 -14.23
C ARG A 12 -10.84 14.17 -15.71
N THR A 13 -10.84 15.19 -16.55
CA THR A 13 -10.88 15.03 -18.01
C THR A 13 -9.59 14.36 -18.50
N ALA A 14 -8.43 14.87 -18.09
CA ALA A 14 -7.12 14.29 -18.41
C ALA A 14 -7.02 12.82 -17.95
N HIS A 15 -7.42 12.52 -16.71
CA HIS A 15 -7.46 11.15 -16.20
C HIS A 15 -8.34 10.23 -17.06
N SER A 16 -9.55 10.69 -17.43
CA SER A 16 -10.47 9.90 -18.25
C SER A 16 -9.91 9.60 -19.64
N LEU A 17 -9.13 10.51 -20.21
CA LEU A 17 -8.45 10.31 -21.50
C LEU A 17 -7.28 9.33 -21.36
N PHE A 18 -6.41 9.54 -20.38
CA PHE A 18 -5.16 8.77 -20.25
C PHE A 18 -5.36 7.38 -19.66
N LYS A 19 -6.49 7.09 -19.00
CA LYS A 19 -6.77 5.74 -18.45
C LYS A 19 -6.69 4.64 -19.53
N LYS A 20 -6.97 4.97 -20.80
CA LYS A 20 -6.92 4.02 -21.91
C LYS A 20 -5.53 3.42 -22.11
N TYR A 21 -4.48 4.17 -21.76
CA TYR A 21 -3.08 3.73 -21.84
C TYR A 21 -2.79 2.52 -20.96
N ARG A 22 -3.65 2.21 -19.99
CA ARG A 22 -3.49 1.05 -19.10
C ARG A 22 -3.96 -0.28 -19.72
N TYR A 23 -4.80 -0.22 -20.75
CA TYR A 23 -5.50 -1.40 -21.27
C TYR A 23 -5.33 -1.56 -22.79
N GLU A 24 -4.97 -0.50 -23.50
CA GLU A 24 -4.69 -0.57 -24.93
C GLU A 24 -3.36 -1.29 -25.19
N PHE A 25 -3.37 -2.15 -26.21
CA PHE A 25 -2.16 -2.82 -26.68
C PHE A 25 -1.19 -1.82 -27.32
N ARG A 26 0.11 -2.05 -27.10
CA ARG A 26 1.17 -1.24 -27.69
C ARG A 26 1.06 -1.23 -29.22
N SER A 27 1.02 -0.02 -29.78
CA SER A 27 1.01 0.25 -31.23
C SER A 27 1.75 1.54 -31.50
N ASP A 28 2.22 1.74 -32.75
CA ASP A 28 2.95 2.95 -33.13
C ASP A 28 2.09 4.22 -32.97
N SER A 29 0.79 4.12 -33.26
CA SER A 29 -0.17 5.22 -33.06
C SER A 29 -0.32 5.58 -31.58
N LEU A 30 -0.47 4.58 -30.71
CA LEU A 30 -0.59 4.79 -29.26
C LEU A 30 0.69 5.42 -28.71
N TRP A 31 1.86 4.91 -29.12
CA TRP A 31 3.14 5.46 -28.68
C TRP A 31 3.33 6.90 -29.16
N SER A 32 2.99 7.21 -30.41
CA SER A 32 3.08 8.58 -30.93
C SER A 32 2.20 9.54 -30.13
N GLU A 33 0.98 9.12 -29.75
CA GLU A 33 0.10 9.90 -28.88
C GLU A 33 0.71 10.10 -27.49
N ILE A 34 1.20 9.03 -26.85
CA ILE A 34 1.80 9.09 -25.51
C ILE A 34 3.01 10.05 -25.51
N LYS A 35 3.90 9.97 -26.49
CA LYS A 35 5.04 10.91 -26.62
C LYS A 35 4.59 12.35 -26.69
N PHE A 36 3.63 12.64 -27.57
CA PHE A 36 3.08 13.99 -27.70
C PHE A 36 2.49 14.50 -26.38
N VAL A 37 1.76 13.66 -25.64
CA VAL A 37 1.21 14.01 -24.33
C VAL A 37 2.31 14.27 -23.31
N LEU A 38 3.32 13.40 -23.24
CA LEU A 38 4.43 13.52 -22.29
C LEU A 38 5.22 14.82 -22.49
N GLU A 39 5.49 15.21 -23.74
CA GLU A 39 6.16 16.48 -24.06
C GLU A 39 5.43 17.72 -23.54
N LYS A 40 4.09 17.63 -23.39
CA LYS A 40 3.26 18.77 -22.98
C LYS A 40 2.89 18.73 -21.50
N ILE A 41 2.76 17.55 -20.90
CA ILE A 41 2.16 17.40 -19.57
C ILE A 41 3.16 17.05 -18.48
N SER A 42 4.30 16.41 -18.77
CA SER A 42 5.15 15.85 -17.71
C SER A 42 5.68 16.92 -16.73
N GLN A 43 6.23 18.03 -17.25
CA GLN A 43 6.68 19.15 -16.42
C GLN A 43 5.51 19.89 -15.74
N PRO A 44 4.44 20.31 -16.44
CA PRO A 44 3.30 20.94 -15.77
C PRO A 44 2.65 20.09 -14.69
N LEU A 45 2.54 18.77 -14.89
CA LEU A 45 1.98 17.85 -13.91
C LEU A 45 2.85 17.77 -12.66
N THR A 46 4.17 17.70 -12.84
CA THR A 46 5.14 17.67 -11.72
C THR A 46 5.11 18.98 -10.94
N ASN A 47 5.11 20.13 -11.63
CA ASN A 47 4.97 21.44 -10.99
C ASN A 47 3.63 21.56 -10.23
N LEU A 48 2.55 21.03 -10.82
CA LEU A 48 1.24 21.05 -10.19
C LEU A 48 1.21 20.18 -8.93
N LEU A 49 1.85 19.01 -8.93
CA LEU A 49 1.99 18.17 -7.73
C LEU A 49 2.66 18.96 -6.60
N THR A 50 3.86 19.49 -6.85
CA THR A 50 4.64 20.23 -5.84
C THR A 50 3.86 21.43 -5.31
N ALA A 51 3.25 22.22 -6.20
CA ALA A 51 2.44 23.37 -5.80
C ALA A 51 1.20 22.96 -4.99
N THR A 52 0.55 21.85 -5.33
CA THR A 52 -0.65 21.37 -4.64
C THR A 52 -0.32 20.85 -3.24
N ILE A 53 0.84 20.19 -3.07
CA ILE A 53 1.34 19.75 -1.76
C ILE A 53 1.67 20.97 -0.88
N ALA A 54 2.42 21.94 -1.40
CA ALA A 54 2.74 23.17 -0.66
C ALA A 54 1.48 23.94 -0.25
N LEU A 55 0.44 23.92 -1.07
CA LEU A 55 -0.83 24.56 -0.73
C LEU A 55 -1.61 23.83 0.38
N ALA A 56 -1.46 22.51 0.50
CA ALA A 56 -2.06 21.77 1.61
C ALA A 56 -1.56 22.32 2.97
N GLU A 57 -0.29 22.71 3.05
CA GLU A 57 0.31 23.30 4.25
C GLU A 57 -0.31 24.66 4.59
N THR A 58 -0.59 25.50 3.60
CA THR A 58 -1.18 26.83 3.83
C THR A 58 -2.67 26.77 4.20
N HIS A 59 -3.35 25.67 3.91
CA HIS A 59 -4.77 25.45 4.21
C HIS A 59 -4.98 24.39 5.32
N ALA A 60 -3.98 24.13 6.16
CA ALA A 60 -4.00 23.05 7.16
C ALA A 60 -5.23 23.05 8.12
N ASN A 61 -5.88 24.19 8.31
CA ASN A 61 -7.06 24.33 9.18
C ASN A 61 -8.41 24.39 8.43
N ASP A 62 -8.42 24.27 7.10
CA ASP A 62 -9.63 24.33 6.28
C ASP A 62 -9.96 22.95 5.70
N ARG A 63 -10.88 22.24 6.37
CA ARG A 63 -11.33 20.90 5.97
C ARG A 63 -11.86 20.85 4.53
N ASN A 64 -12.60 21.89 4.10
CA ASN A 64 -13.19 21.90 2.76
C ASN A 64 -12.11 22.09 1.70
N ALA A 65 -11.19 23.04 1.92
CA ALA A 65 -10.05 23.23 1.04
C ALA A 65 -9.18 21.97 0.95
N LEU A 66 -8.86 21.36 2.10
CA LEU A 66 -8.06 20.13 2.14
C LEU A 66 -8.74 18.97 1.42
N THR A 67 -10.06 18.82 1.55
CA THR A 67 -10.81 17.77 0.83
C THR A 67 -10.62 17.92 -0.70
N VAL A 68 -10.69 19.16 -1.21
CA VAL A 68 -10.53 19.45 -2.64
C VAL A 68 -9.07 19.29 -3.08
N ILE A 69 -8.12 19.74 -2.27
CA ILE A 69 -6.67 19.62 -2.51
C ILE A 69 -6.27 18.14 -2.61
N TYR A 70 -6.64 17.32 -1.63
CA TYR A 70 -6.31 15.90 -1.61
C TYR A 70 -7.03 15.10 -2.69
N SER A 71 -8.24 15.52 -3.09
CA SER A 71 -8.90 14.98 -4.28
C SER A 71 -8.11 15.28 -5.56
N SER A 72 -7.53 16.48 -5.66
CA SER A 72 -6.69 16.88 -6.80
C SER A 72 -5.40 16.07 -6.84
N LEU A 73 -4.74 15.88 -5.69
CA LEU A 73 -3.57 15.02 -5.54
C LEU A 73 -3.86 13.58 -5.99
N GLY A 74 -5.03 13.05 -5.63
CA GLY A 74 -5.47 11.72 -6.08
C GLY A 74 -5.58 11.60 -7.59
N LEU A 75 -6.10 12.62 -8.27
CA LEU A 75 -6.17 12.66 -9.74
C LEU A 75 -4.80 12.80 -10.38
N ILE A 76 -3.91 13.63 -9.81
CA ILE A 76 -2.53 13.77 -10.27
C ILE A 76 -1.81 12.42 -10.20
N CYS A 77 -1.94 11.70 -9.07
CA CYS A 77 -1.37 10.36 -8.91
C CYS A 77 -1.93 9.35 -9.92
N LYS A 78 -3.24 9.43 -10.22
CA LYS A 78 -3.87 8.59 -11.25
C LYS A 78 -3.37 8.89 -12.66
N ILE A 79 -3.14 10.15 -12.98
CA ILE A 79 -2.57 10.57 -14.27
C ILE A 79 -1.14 10.07 -14.37
N PHE A 80 -0.33 10.28 -13.33
CA PHE A 80 1.04 9.75 -13.25
C PHE A 80 1.08 8.24 -13.53
N PHE A 81 0.22 7.46 -12.87
CA PHE A 81 0.12 6.02 -13.11
C PHE A 81 -0.13 5.70 -14.58
N SER A 82 -1.09 6.39 -15.22
CA SER A 82 -1.44 6.14 -16.62
C SER A 82 -0.29 6.49 -17.58
N LEU A 83 0.43 7.58 -17.32
CA LEU A 83 1.54 8.03 -18.16
C LEU A 83 2.77 7.13 -18.07
N ASN A 84 2.97 6.49 -16.91
CA ASN A 84 4.09 5.58 -16.65
C ASN A 84 3.70 4.10 -16.84
N TYR A 85 2.49 3.81 -17.34
CA TYR A 85 2.01 2.42 -17.36
C TYR A 85 2.67 1.58 -18.45
N GLN A 86 2.86 2.15 -19.65
CA GLN A 86 3.37 1.43 -20.81
C GLN A 86 4.90 1.30 -20.79
N ASP A 87 5.58 2.34 -20.31
CA ASP A 87 7.02 2.45 -20.22
C ASP A 87 7.37 3.51 -19.16
N LEU A 88 8.65 3.59 -18.76
CA LEU A 88 9.18 4.68 -17.94
C LEU A 88 9.65 5.81 -18.85
N PRO A 89 8.97 6.98 -18.88
CA PRO A 89 9.43 8.11 -19.66
C PRO A 89 10.66 8.75 -19.03
N GLU A 90 11.65 9.11 -19.85
CA GLU A 90 12.91 9.78 -19.45
C GLU A 90 12.68 10.95 -18.47
N PHE A 91 11.68 11.79 -18.75
CA PHE A 91 11.35 12.89 -17.83
C PHE A 91 11.00 12.41 -16.42
N PHE A 92 10.20 11.33 -16.28
CA PHE A 92 9.82 10.82 -14.97
C PHE A 92 10.97 10.07 -14.30
N GLU A 93 11.84 9.41 -15.08
CA GLU A 93 13.10 8.83 -14.60
C GLU A 93 14.00 9.90 -13.97
N ASP A 94 14.29 10.98 -14.71
CA ASP A 94 15.11 12.11 -14.25
C ASP A 94 14.53 12.80 -13.01
N ASN A 95 13.20 12.74 -12.86
CA ASN A 95 12.47 13.38 -11.76
C ASN A 95 11.97 12.38 -10.71
N MET A 96 12.48 11.14 -10.70
CA MET A 96 12.03 10.11 -9.74
C MET A 96 12.22 10.57 -8.30
N ALA A 97 13.33 11.23 -7.97
CA ALA A 97 13.58 11.72 -6.61
C ALA A 97 12.46 12.64 -6.11
N THR A 98 11.98 13.55 -6.96
CA THR A 98 10.88 14.47 -6.65
C THR A 98 9.57 13.69 -6.42
N TRP A 99 9.23 12.79 -7.34
CA TRP A 99 7.98 12.01 -7.25
C TRP A 99 7.98 11.05 -6.06
N MET A 100 9.09 10.34 -5.80
CA MET A 100 9.20 9.41 -4.69
C MET A 100 9.17 10.12 -3.34
N THR A 101 9.80 11.31 -3.24
CA THR A 101 9.71 12.14 -2.04
C THR A 101 8.26 12.57 -1.78
N HIS A 102 7.55 13.01 -2.81
CA HIS A 102 6.14 13.39 -2.67
C HIS A 102 5.23 12.19 -2.37
N PHE A 103 5.44 11.03 -2.99
CA PHE A 103 4.68 9.82 -2.65
C PHE A 103 4.91 9.40 -1.19
N HIS A 104 6.14 9.46 -0.69
CA HIS A 104 6.43 9.26 0.73
C HIS A 104 5.63 10.24 1.60
N THR A 105 5.66 11.54 1.30
CA THR A 105 4.88 12.55 2.03
C THR A 105 3.38 12.22 2.02
N LEU A 106 2.82 11.87 0.86
CA LEU A 106 1.39 11.57 0.75
C LEU A 106 0.99 10.29 1.48
N LEU A 107 1.90 9.31 1.57
CA LEU A 107 1.66 8.05 2.27
C LEU A 107 1.72 8.21 3.79
N THR A 108 2.68 9.01 4.29
CA THR A 108 2.93 9.22 5.72
C THR A 108 2.12 10.34 6.34
N THR A 109 1.63 11.30 5.55
CA THR A 109 0.78 12.38 6.07
C THR A 109 -0.52 11.81 6.60
N ASN A 110 -0.88 12.21 7.82
CA ASN A 110 -2.22 12.00 8.38
C ASN A 110 -2.88 13.34 8.67
N ILE A 111 -4.05 13.57 8.09
CA ILE A 111 -4.88 14.73 8.34
C ILE A 111 -6.14 14.27 9.06
N GLN A 112 -6.14 14.44 10.38
CA GLN A 112 -7.26 14.03 11.24
C GLN A 112 -8.60 14.63 10.80
N CYS A 113 -8.61 15.85 10.26
CA CYS A 113 -9.85 16.48 9.80
C CYS A 113 -10.42 15.88 8.51
N LEU A 114 -9.67 15.03 7.80
CA LEU A 114 -10.11 14.33 6.58
C LEU A 114 -10.42 12.84 6.80
N GLU A 115 -10.26 12.34 8.03
CA GLU A 115 -10.64 10.97 8.37
C GLU A 115 -12.15 10.77 8.11
N SER A 116 -12.50 9.62 7.52
CA SER A 116 -13.90 9.27 7.29
C SER A 116 -14.62 9.11 8.63
N SER A 117 -15.79 9.75 8.78
CA SER A 117 -16.63 9.58 9.96
C SER A 117 -17.45 8.29 9.95
N SER A 118 -17.41 7.54 8.84
CA SER A 118 -18.09 6.26 8.64
C SER A 118 -17.07 5.17 8.30
N SER A 119 -17.33 3.96 8.82
CA SER A 119 -16.55 2.74 8.54
C SER A 119 -16.71 2.24 7.11
N ASP A 120 -17.77 2.65 6.42
CA ASP A 120 -18.25 1.98 5.20
C ASP A 120 -17.78 2.65 3.91
N ASP A 121 -17.32 3.91 3.96
CA ASP A 121 -16.82 4.65 2.80
C ASP A 121 -15.36 5.07 2.97
N ALA A 122 -14.52 4.70 2.00
CA ALA A 122 -13.12 5.12 1.96
C ALA A 122 -13.04 6.64 1.72
N GLY A 123 -12.54 7.37 2.71
CA GLY A 123 -12.29 8.80 2.60
C GLY A 123 -11.26 9.16 1.53
N VAL A 124 -11.14 10.47 1.27
CA VAL A 124 -10.25 10.99 0.22
C VAL A 124 -8.78 10.61 0.49
N MET A 125 -8.38 10.57 1.77
CA MET A 125 -7.04 10.15 2.18
C MET A 125 -6.79 8.68 1.86
N GLU A 126 -7.74 7.81 2.17
CA GLU A 126 -7.65 6.37 1.91
C GLU A 126 -7.50 6.09 0.42
N GLN A 127 -8.31 6.76 -0.40
CA GLN A 127 -8.25 6.63 -1.86
C GLN A 127 -6.92 7.14 -2.42
N LEU A 128 -6.38 8.23 -1.88
CA LEU A 128 -5.09 8.75 -2.28
C LEU A 128 -3.96 7.78 -1.92
N LYS A 129 -3.90 7.32 -0.66
CA LYS A 129 -2.88 6.36 -0.21
C LYS A 129 -2.93 5.07 -1.03
N SER A 130 -4.13 4.58 -1.35
CA SER A 130 -4.30 3.43 -2.25
C SER A 130 -3.71 3.70 -3.63
N GLN A 131 -3.96 4.87 -4.21
CA GLN A 131 -3.38 5.21 -5.52
C GLN A 131 -1.87 5.37 -5.47
N VAL A 132 -1.32 5.91 -4.38
CA VAL A 132 0.13 5.99 -4.17
C VAL A 132 0.72 4.60 -4.07
N CYS A 133 0.07 3.68 -3.36
CA CYS A 133 0.46 2.27 -3.32
C CYS A 133 0.50 1.64 -4.72
N ASP A 134 -0.51 1.88 -5.56
CA ASP A 134 -0.52 1.39 -6.94
C ASP A 134 0.67 1.94 -7.75
N ASN A 135 1.00 3.22 -7.57
CA ASN A 135 2.13 3.87 -8.26
C ASN A 135 3.47 3.27 -7.86
N ILE A 136 3.69 3.08 -6.55
CA ILE A 136 4.90 2.44 -6.02
C ILE A 136 4.96 0.99 -6.52
N GLY A 137 3.83 0.28 -6.50
CA GLY A 137 3.75 -1.09 -6.98
C GLY A 137 4.09 -1.23 -8.46
N LEU A 138 3.65 -0.28 -9.31
CA LEU A 138 4.01 -0.23 -10.72
C LEU A 138 5.52 -0.11 -10.92
N TYR A 139 6.15 0.84 -10.22
CA TYR A 139 7.60 1.07 -10.30
C TYR A 139 8.40 -0.12 -9.78
N ALA A 140 7.98 -0.68 -8.65
CA ALA A 140 8.57 -1.89 -8.10
C ALA A 140 8.48 -3.11 -9.03
N GLN A 141 7.44 -3.19 -9.87
CA GLN A 141 7.22 -4.32 -10.78
C GLN A 141 7.88 -4.16 -12.15
N LYS A 142 7.96 -2.93 -12.67
CA LYS A 142 8.38 -2.68 -14.06
C LYS A 142 9.71 -1.96 -14.20
N TYR A 143 10.12 -1.22 -13.18
CA TYR A 143 11.24 -0.27 -13.20
C TYR A 143 12.09 -0.47 -11.93
N ASP A 144 12.42 -1.73 -11.62
CA ASP A 144 13.00 -2.17 -10.36
C ASP A 144 14.42 -1.65 -10.14
N ASP A 145 15.22 -1.60 -11.21
CA ASP A 145 16.57 -1.04 -11.20
C ASP A 145 16.57 0.43 -10.73
N GLU A 146 15.72 1.27 -11.33
CA GLU A 146 15.59 2.69 -10.98
C GLU A 146 14.89 2.91 -9.63
N PHE A 147 13.97 2.00 -9.25
CA PHE A 147 13.23 2.10 -7.99
C PHE A 147 14.04 1.65 -6.76
N THR A 148 15.06 0.80 -6.93
CA THR A 148 15.85 0.19 -5.85
C THR A 148 16.35 1.19 -4.78
N PRO A 149 16.84 2.40 -5.11
CA PRO A 149 17.28 3.38 -4.10
C PRO A 149 16.18 3.84 -3.15
N TYR A 150 14.92 3.81 -3.58
CA TYR A 150 13.75 4.28 -2.82
C TYR A 150 13.07 3.17 -2.02
N LEU A 151 13.37 1.90 -2.34
CA LEU A 151 12.77 0.74 -1.73
C LEU A 151 12.80 0.78 -0.18
N PRO A 152 13.94 1.05 0.50
CA PRO A 152 13.98 1.01 1.97
C PRO A 152 13.00 1.99 2.65
N MET A 153 12.79 3.16 2.03
CA MET A 153 11.86 4.17 2.52
C MET A 153 10.42 3.66 2.43
N PHE A 154 10.00 3.20 1.25
CA PHE A 154 8.62 2.74 1.07
C PHE A 154 8.29 1.47 1.86
N VAL A 155 9.28 0.61 2.08
CA VAL A 155 9.11 -0.54 2.99
C VAL A 155 8.74 -0.05 4.40
N THR A 156 9.47 0.93 4.91
CA THR A 156 9.21 1.53 6.22
C THR A 156 7.82 2.20 6.29
N ASP A 157 7.45 2.93 5.25
CA ASP A 157 6.17 3.65 5.19
C ASP A 157 4.98 2.69 5.21
N VAL A 158 5.06 1.63 4.42
CA VAL A 158 3.97 0.64 4.30
C VAL A 158 3.82 -0.15 5.59
N TRP A 159 4.92 -0.48 6.28
CA TRP A 159 4.84 -1.10 7.60
C TRP A 159 4.19 -0.19 8.63
N SER A 160 4.56 1.08 8.65
CA SER A 160 3.92 2.08 9.52
C SER A 160 2.42 2.20 9.22
N LEU A 161 2.06 2.24 7.93
CA LEU A 161 0.67 2.30 7.48
C LEU A 161 -0.15 1.07 7.90
N LEU A 162 0.44 -0.13 7.94
CA LEU A 162 -0.22 -1.34 8.43
C LEU A 162 -0.46 -1.31 9.95
N ILE A 163 0.49 -0.75 10.72
CA ILE A 163 0.37 -0.63 12.17
C ILE A 163 -0.68 0.43 12.54
N GLU A 164 -0.72 1.55 11.81
CA GLU A 164 -1.65 2.66 12.06
C GLU A 164 -3.05 2.39 11.47
N GLY A 165 -3.14 1.56 10.43
CA GLY A 165 -4.36 1.36 9.63
C GLY A 165 -5.41 0.42 10.21
N SER A 166 -5.36 0.06 11.50
CA SER A 166 -6.22 -1.01 12.07
C SER A 166 -7.74 -0.77 11.99
N ASP A 167 -8.16 0.45 11.68
CA ASP A 167 -9.57 0.84 11.81
C ASP A 167 -10.29 0.98 10.45
N ALA A 168 -9.59 0.83 9.32
CA ALA A 168 -10.21 0.91 7.98
C ALA A 168 -9.70 -0.19 7.02
N ASP A 169 -10.60 -1.11 6.66
CA ASP A 169 -10.31 -2.25 5.78
C ASP A 169 -9.72 -1.85 4.42
N THR A 170 -10.03 -0.65 3.92
CA THR A 170 -9.47 -0.14 2.66
C THR A 170 -7.99 0.25 2.79
N ARG A 171 -7.57 0.81 3.94
CA ARG A 171 -6.14 1.14 4.19
C ARG A 171 -5.32 -0.13 4.34
N ARG A 172 -5.81 -1.10 5.13
CA ARG A 172 -5.14 -2.40 5.29
C ARG A 172 -4.98 -3.12 3.97
N ARG A 173 -6.00 -3.13 3.10
CA ARG A 173 -5.93 -3.74 1.77
C ARG A 173 -4.85 -3.10 0.90
N ALA A 174 -4.88 -1.78 0.73
CA ALA A 174 -3.89 -1.08 -0.10
C ALA A 174 -2.45 -1.26 0.40
N ALA A 175 -2.24 -1.18 1.71
CA ALA A 175 -0.93 -1.41 2.30
C ALA A 175 -0.47 -2.87 2.09
N CYS A 176 -1.36 -3.85 2.27
CA CYS A 176 -1.05 -5.24 2.01
C CYS A 176 -0.78 -5.54 0.54
N ASP A 177 -1.56 -5.00 -0.39
CA ASP A 177 -1.33 -5.18 -1.83
C ASP A 177 0.04 -4.62 -2.25
N LEU A 178 0.46 -3.51 -1.63
CA LEU A 178 1.81 -2.99 -1.82
C LEU A 178 2.88 -3.89 -1.18
N VAL A 179 2.76 -4.30 0.09
CA VAL A 179 3.68 -5.27 0.71
C VAL A 179 3.84 -6.50 -0.18
N ASN A 180 2.72 -7.02 -0.65
CA ASN A 180 2.61 -8.17 -1.53
C ASN A 180 3.35 -7.95 -2.85
N THR A 181 3.20 -6.77 -3.45
CA THR A 181 3.93 -6.38 -4.66
C THR A 181 5.42 -6.25 -4.41
N LEU A 182 5.82 -5.57 -3.34
CA LEU A 182 7.23 -5.41 -2.98
C LEU A 182 7.87 -6.76 -2.68
N SER A 183 7.17 -7.66 -1.98
CA SER A 183 7.66 -9.01 -1.64
C SER A 183 7.92 -9.87 -2.88
N GLN A 184 7.17 -9.66 -3.97
CA GLN A 184 7.35 -10.41 -5.21
C GLN A 184 8.57 -9.96 -6.02
N ASN A 185 8.86 -8.66 -6.02
CA ASN A 185 9.94 -8.10 -6.82
C ASN A 185 11.26 -7.99 -6.03
N PHE A 186 11.17 -7.84 -4.71
CA PHE A 186 12.31 -7.62 -3.83
C PHE A 186 12.34 -8.63 -2.67
N GLU A 187 12.05 -9.91 -2.95
CA GLU A 187 11.84 -10.97 -1.94
C GLU A 187 12.90 -10.94 -0.83
N LYS A 188 14.19 -11.04 -1.16
CA LYS A 188 15.26 -11.05 -0.14
C LYS A 188 15.23 -9.83 0.77
N ARG A 189 15.11 -8.63 0.19
CA ARG A 189 15.19 -7.37 0.93
C ARG A 189 13.96 -7.13 1.79
N ILE A 190 12.78 -7.44 1.27
CA ILE A 190 11.53 -7.34 2.03
C ILE A 190 11.53 -8.32 3.17
N MET A 191 12.05 -9.52 2.94
CA MET A 191 12.08 -10.56 3.95
C MET A 191 13.03 -10.29 5.11
N GLU A 192 14.23 -9.75 4.85
CA GLU A 192 15.14 -9.28 5.91
C GLU A 192 14.45 -8.26 6.83
N ILE A 193 13.71 -7.33 6.23
CA ILE A 193 13.03 -6.27 6.96
C ILE A 193 11.77 -6.79 7.65
N PHE A 194 11.04 -7.68 6.99
CA PHE A 194 9.80 -8.28 7.49
C PHE A 194 9.98 -8.92 8.87
N GLU A 195 11.02 -9.72 9.05
CA GLU A 195 11.27 -10.40 10.32
C GLU A 195 11.46 -9.38 11.46
N GLN A 196 12.22 -8.32 11.20
CA GLN A 196 12.45 -7.25 12.17
C GLN A 196 11.13 -6.58 12.59
N TYR A 197 10.27 -6.22 11.64
CA TYR A 197 8.98 -5.58 11.95
C TYR A 197 8.00 -6.53 12.64
N LEU A 198 7.96 -7.80 12.22
CA LEU A 198 7.14 -8.82 12.87
C LEU A 198 7.52 -8.96 14.34
N GLN A 199 8.82 -9.03 14.65
CA GLN A 199 9.32 -9.08 16.02
C GLN A 199 8.95 -7.82 16.82
N VAL A 200 9.08 -6.63 16.24
CA VAL A 200 8.66 -5.38 16.91
C VAL A 200 7.17 -5.41 17.28
N MET A 201 6.30 -5.85 16.36
CA MET A 201 4.86 -5.93 16.60
C MET A 201 4.50 -6.95 17.69
N LEU A 202 5.13 -8.13 17.65
CA LEU A 202 4.91 -9.20 18.63
C LEU A 202 5.45 -8.83 20.01
N ASN A 203 6.61 -8.18 20.09
CA ASN A 203 7.20 -7.70 21.34
C ASN A 203 6.31 -6.61 21.97
N LYS A 204 5.83 -5.65 21.17
CA LYS A 204 4.89 -4.62 21.64
C LYS A 204 3.60 -5.23 22.18
N TYR A 205 3.10 -6.29 21.57
CA TYR A 205 1.98 -7.05 22.12
C TYR A 205 2.32 -7.71 23.46
N ALA A 206 3.49 -8.34 23.57
CA ALA A 206 3.93 -9.04 24.78
C ALA A 206 4.06 -8.11 26.00
N GLU A 207 4.38 -6.83 25.81
CA GLU A 207 4.45 -5.83 26.87
C GLU A 207 3.10 -5.59 27.57
N ASN A 208 2.01 -5.49 26.79
CA ASN A 208 0.67 -5.31 27.33
C ASN A 208 -0.40 -5.87 26.37
N PRO A 209 -0.72 -7.17 26.45
CA PRO A 209 -1.62 -7.84 25.52
C PRO A 209 -3.01 -7.20 25.41
N LYS A 210 -3.55 -6.68 26.52
CA LYS A 210 -4.88 -6.07 26.56
C LYS A 210 -4.94 -4.71 25.88
N GLN A 211 -3.86 -3.92 25.94
CA GLN A 211 -3.79 -2.59 25.35
C GLN A 211 -3.24 -2.61 23.92
N ASN A 212 -2.29 -3.50 23.65
CA ASN A 212 -1.52 -3.56 22.40
C ASN A 212 -1.99 -4.67 21.46
N TRP A 213 -3.20 -5.21 21.65
CA TRP A 213 -3.78 -6.26 20.79
C TRP A 213 -3.73 -5.88 19.31
N ARG A 214 -3.90 -4.60 18.97
CA ARG A 214 -3.78 -4.08 17.59
C ARG A 214 -2.46 -4.42 16.91
N SER A 215 -1.36 -4.44 17.67
CA SER A 215 -0.04 -4.80 17.13
C SER A 215 0.00 -6.28 16.73
N LYS A 216 -0.67 -7.15 17.49
CA LYS A 216 -0.79 -8.57 17.16
C LYS A 216 -1.76 -8.81 16.01
N ASP A 217 -2.90 -8.13 15.96
CA ASP A 217 -3.83 -8.15 14.82
C ASP A 217 -3.11 -7.79 13.51
N ALA A 218 -2.39 -6.66 13.48
CA ALA A 218 -1.59 -6.27 12.31
C ALA A 218 -0.55 -7.33 11.91
N ALA A 219 0.15 -7.92 12.88
CA ALA A 219 1.10 -9.01 12.64
C ALA A 219 0.42 -10.26 12.06
N LEU A 220 -0.71 -10.68 12.62
CA LEU A 220 -1.47 -11.85 12.15
C LEU A 220 -2.02 -11.63 10.74
N TYR A 221 -2.61 -10.46 10.48
CA TYR A 221 -3.12 -10.09 9.17
C TYR A 221 -2.02 -10.12 8.11
N LEU A 222 -0.86 -9.58 8.45
CA LEU A 222 0.30 -9.54 7.59
C LEU A 222 0.85 -10.94 7.27
N VAL A 223 1.09 -11.79 8.28
CA VAL A 223 1.57 -13.16 8.01
C VAL A 223 0.52 -13.94 7.21
N THR A 224 -0.77 -13.76 7.50
CA THR A 224 -1.87 -14.37 6.74
C THR A 224 -1.86 -13.94 5.28
N SER A 225 -1.63 -12.64 4.99
CA SER A 225 -1.60 -12.12 3.62
C SER A 225 -0.44 -12.71 2.82
N LEU A 226 0.75 -12.84 3.42
CA LEU A 226 1.90 -13.50 2.80
C LEU A 226 1.66 -15.00 2.55
N VAL A 227 1.09 -15.72 3.52
CA VAL A 227 0.77 -17.15 3.38
C VAL A 227 -0.23 -17.40 2.25
N SER A 228 -1.27 -16.56 2.14
CA SER A 228 -2.31 -16.69 1.11
C SER A 228 -1.76 -16.59 -0.33
N ARG A 229 -0.72 -15.77 -0.55
CA ARG A 229 -0.11 -15.58 -1.88
C ARG A 229 1.00 -16.58 -2.18
N GLY A 230 1.73 -17.07 -1.17
CA GLY A 230 2.65 -18.21 -1.32
C GLY A 230 1.94 -19.48 -1.83
N ALA A 231 0.66 -19.66 -1.47
CA ALA A 231 -0.17 -20.79 -1.92
C ALA A 231 -0.59 -20.74 -3.40
N THR A 232 -0.57 -19.55 -4.03
CA THR A 232 -1.17 -19.33 -5.36
C THR A 232 -0.19 -19.39 -6.53
N GLN A 233 1.12 -19.51 -6.31
CA GLN A 233 2.07 -19.83 -7.38
C GLN A 233 2.21 -21.34 -7.56
N LYS A 234 1.67 -21.87 -8.68
CA LYS A 234 1.87 -23.23 -9.20
C LYS A 234 3.35 -23.58 -9.54
N LYS A 235 4.34 -22.87 -9.00
CA LYS A 235 5.77 -23.11 -9.23
C LYS A 235 6.54 -23.07 -7.93
N GLY A 236 6.54 -24.20 -7.23
CA GLY A 236 7.53 -24.52 -6.21
C GLY A 236 7.43 -23.71 -4.92
N VAL A 237 8.07 -24.25 -3.89
CA VAL A 237 8.24 -23.63 -2.57
C VAL A 237 8.97 -22.29 -2.74
N THR A 238 8.27 -21.17 -2.65
CA THR A 238 8.89 -19.84 -2.62
C THR A 238 9.68 -19.64 -1.31
N GLN A 239 10.73 -18.79 -1.32
CA GLN A 239 11.58 -18.54 -0.15
C GLN A 239 10.81 -17.87 1.00
N THR A 240 9.57 -17.42 0.74
CA THR A 240 8.55 -17.09 1.75
C THR A 240 8.31 -18.16 2.81
N SER A 241 8.47 -19.44 2.46
CA SER A 241 8.42 -20.55 3.43
C SER A 241 9.62 -20.60 4.39
N GLN A 242 10.72 -19.88 4.11
CA GLN A 242 12.00 -20.03 4.83
C GLN A 242 12.18 -19.05 5.99
N LEU A 243 11.49 -17.90 6.00
CA LEU A 243 11.67 -16.91 7.08
C LEU A 243 10.67 -17.04 8.23
N VAL A 244 9.40 -17.32 7.93
CA VAL A 244 8.43 -17.70 8.94
C VAL A 244 8.07 -19.14 8.70
N SER A 245 8.64 -20.03 9.52
CA SER A 245 8.16 -21.40 9.61
C SER A 245 6.68 -21.35 10.00
N ILE A 246 5.79 -21.59 9.03
CA ILE A 246 4.33 -21.61 9.23
C ILE A 246 3.97 -22.52 10.42
N PRO A 247 4.54 -23.74 10.56
CA PRO A 247 4.29 -24.56 11.73
C PRO A 247 4.71 -23.91 13.05
N GLN A 248 5.90 -23.29 13.09
CA GLN A 248 6.41 -22.65 14.29
C GLN A 248 5.57 -21.43 14.68
N PHE A 249 5.20 -20.59 13.71
CA PHE A 249 4.35 -19.43 13.95
C PHE A 249 2.96 -19.83 14.45
N CYS A 250 2.40 -20.89 13.87
CA CYS A 250 1.12 -21.46 14.33
C CYS A 250 1.21 -21.92 15.80
N GLN A 251 2.24 -22.68 16.15
CA GLN A 251 2.44 -23.17 17.52
C GLN A 251 2.68 -22.04 18.53
N GLN A 252 3.49 -21.03 18.17
CA GLN A 252 3.92 -19.99 19.11
C GLN A 252 2.91 -18.86 19.28
N HIS A 253 2.17 -18.49 18.22
CA HIS A 253 1.38 -17.26 18.22
C HIS A 253 -0.12 -17.45 17.96
N ILE A 254 -0.53 -18.55 17.32
CA ILE A 254 -1.92 -18.84 16.96
C ILE A 254 -2.57 -19.77 17.98
N LEU A 255 -1.96 -20.93 18.24
CA LEU A 255 -2.52 -21.96 19.10
C LEU A 255 -2.83 -21.47 20.53
N PRO A 256 -1.96 -20.66 21.18
CA PRO A 256 -2.27 -20.12 22.50
C PRO A 256 -3.52 -19.24 22.53
N GLU A 257 -3.87 -18.57 21.44
CA GLU A 257 -5.08 -17.73 21.35
C GLU A 257 -6.35 -18.58 21.20
N LEU A 258 -6.25 -19.68 20.45
CA LEU A 258 -7.36 -20.62 20.23
C LEU A 258 -7.64 -21.48 21.49
N GLN A 259 -6.60 -21.82 22.25
CA GLN A 259 -6.70 -22.66 23.46
C GLN A 259 -7.07 -21.87 24.73
N GLN A 260 -7.17 -20.53 24.66
CA GLN A 260 -7.58 -19.72 25.81
C GLN A 260 -9.01 -20.06 26.26
N SER A 261 -9.15 -20.45 27.54
CA SER A 261 -10.41 -20.84 28.16
C SER A 261 -11.47 -19.73 28.15
N ASP A 262 -11.05 -18.47 28.24
CA ASP A 262 -11.94 -17.32 28.10
C ASP A 262 -12.17 -17.04 26.61
N VAL A 263 -13.35 -17.44 26.12
CA VAL A 263 -13.76 -17.26 24.71
C VAL A 263 -13.89 -15.79 24.35
N ASN A 264 -14.17 -14.91 25.32
CA ASN A 264 -14.42 -13.48 25.07
C ASN A 264 -13.17 -12.61 25.25
N ASN A 265 -12.05 -13.17 25.69
CA ASN A 265 -10.80 -12.42 25.79
C ASN A 265 -10.23 -12.15 24.37
N LEU A 266 -10.11 -10.87 24.00
CA LEU A 266 -9.57 -10.41 22.71
C LEU A 266 -10.21 -11.09 21.48
N PRO A 267 -11.52 -10.89 21.23
CA PRO A 267 -12.26 -11.63 20.20
C PRO A 267 -11.74 -11.39 18.77
N VAL A 268 -11.17 -10.21 18.50
CA VAL A 268 -10.55 -9.88 17.21
C VAL A 268 -9.36 -10.80 16.93
N ILE A 269 -8.46 -10.96 17.90
CA ILE A 269 -7.27 -11.82 17.77
C ILE A 269 -7.67 -13.29 17.56
N LYS A 270 -8.74 -13.75 18.22
CA LYS A 270 -9.27 -15.09 17.98
C LYS A 270 -9.82 -15.25 16.56
N ALA A 271 -10.55 -14.26 16.05
CA ALA A 271 -11.03 -14.27 14.68
C ALA A 271 -9.86 -14.30 13.67
N ASP A 272 -8.81 -13.52 13.91
CA ASP A 272 -7.60 -13.52 13.08
C ASP A 272 -6.86 -14.86 13.14
N ALA A 273 -6.76 -15.47 14.32
CA ALA A 273 -6.17 -16.79 14.50
C ALA A 273 -6.94 -17.86 13.70
N ILE A 274 -8.27 -17.84 13.72
CA ILE A 274 -9.11 -18.74 12.91
C ILE A 274 -8.88 -18.48 11.42
N LYS A 275 -8.89 -17.22 11.00
CA LYS A 275 -8.65 -16.83 9.60
C LYS A 275 -7.28 -17.30 9.11
N TYR A 276 -6.25 -17.19 9.95
CA TYR A 276 -4.91 -17.70 9.66
C TYR A 276 -4.92 -19.21 9.44
N VAL A 277 -5.56 -19.98 10.33
CA VAL A 277 -5.66 -21.44 10.22
C VAL A 277 -6.37 -21.84 8.92
N MET A 278 -7.51 -21.20 8.62
CA MET A 278 -8.24 -21.47 7.37
C MET A 278 -7.38 -21.17 6.13
N THR A 279 -6.63 -20.07 6.15
CA THR A 279 -5.78 -19.66 5.02
C THR A 279 -4.57 -20.60 4.87
N SER A 280 -3.89 -20.93 5.96
CA SER A 280 -2.70 -21.80 5.98
C SER A 280 -3.01 -23.27 5.71
N SER A 281 -4.23 -23.73 6.02
CA SER A 281 -4.70 -25.09 5.69
C SER A 281 -4.75 -25.40 4.20
N SER A 282 -4.79 -24.37 3.35
CA SER A 282 -4.66 -24.53 1.90
C SER A 282 -3.21 -24.85 1.45
N THR A 283 -2.23 -24.61 2.31
CA THR A 283 -0.78 -24.74 2.01
C THR A 283 -0.10 -25.86 2.81
N VAL A 284 -0.68 -26.31 3.93
CA VAL A 284 -0.10 -27.30 4.87
C VAL A 284 -1.10 -28.43 5.15
N SER A 285 -0.64 -29.67 5.39
CA SER A 285 -1.53 -30.78 5.74
C SER A 285 -2.28 -30.50 7.05
N LEU A 286 -3.57 -30.85 7.06
CA LEU A 286 -4.49 -30.64 8.19
C LEU A 286 -4.03 -31.30 9.51
N ASP A 287 -3.12 -32.27 9.43
CA ASP A 287 -2.59 -33.02 10.58
C ASP A 287 -1.85 -32.14 11.60
N PHE A 288 -1.34 -30.97 11.20
CA PHE A 288 -0.66 -30.03 12.10
C PHE A 288 -1.61 -29.07 12.82
N ILE A 289 -2.85 -28.92 12.36
CA ILE A 289 -3.83 -27.95 12.88
C ILE A 289 -4.70 -28.55 14.01
N LEU A 290 -4.72 -29.88 14.14
CA LEU A 290 -5.63 -30.64 15.01
C LEU A 290 -4.98 -31.19 16.31
N ILE A 291 -4.11 -30.43 16.98
CA ILE A 291 -3.61 -30.79 18.33
C ILE A 291 -4.19 -29.85 19.38
#